data_AF-A0AAN7CJ47-F1
#
_entry.id   AF-A0AAN7CJ47-F1
#
_cell.length_a   1.000
_cell.length_b   1.000
_cell.length_c   1.000
_cell.angle_alpha   90.00
_cell.angle_beta   90.00
_cell.angle_gamma   90.00
#
_symmetry.space_group_name_H-M   'P 1'
#
loop_
_entity.id
_entity.type
_entity.pdbx_description
1 polymer ?
#
loop_
_entity_poly.entity_id
_entity_poly.type
_entity_poly.pdbx_seq_one_letter_code
_entity_poly.pdbx_strand_id
1 'polypeptide(L)'
;MFFDKSFIAACGLAAVAHGHMLLRVPAPYTSPQLQSGPLDPSGSNFPCQAQAGAAFEGTPTEMAKGSKQKMGFTGSAVHGGGSCQISLTYDNPPTAQSAFKVIHSIQGGCPARGVAGNAGNDPNAQAKDEYEFTIPEDIPAGNATLAWSWLNKIGNREFYMNCAPVAITGDGGSEEALNALPDMLVANIAPGGDCKTTEGVDIEFPNPGKSVENNGGNLGKPVGNCGGGAAAGGAGSGAGSGAGSGSGAAASTPAAGAAAATSAPVVRGRRASWQS
;
A
#
# COMPACT_ATOMS: atom_id res chain seq x y z
N MET A 1 -31.11 -37.90 -50.57
CA MET A 1 -31.17 -37.70 -49.12
C MET A 1 -29.89 -36.99 -48.71
N PHE A 2 -29.94 -35.67 -48.57
CA PHE A 2 -28.83 -34.86 -48.09
C PHE A 2 -29.08 -34.55 -46.61
N PHE A 3 -28.14 -34.94 -45.75
CA PHE A 3 -28.19 -34.64 -44.32
C PHE A 3 -27.43 -33.33 -44.07
N ASP A 4 -28.17 -32.25 -43.85
CA ASP A 4 -27.60 -30.97 -43.43
C ASP A 4 -27.15 -31.06 -41.96
N LYS A 5 -25.84 -30.93 -41.73
CA LYS A 5 -25.26 -30.81 -40.39
C LYS A 5 -25.32 -29.34 -39.96
N SER A 6 -26.33 -28.99 -39.17
CA SER A 6 -26.39 -27.70 -38.49
C SER A 6 -25.28 -27.62 -37.42
N PHE A 7 -24.27 -26.79 -37.66
CA PHE A 7 -23.36 -26.33 -36.61
C PHE A 7 -24.10 -25.33 -35.72
N ILE A 8 -24.36 -25.70 -34.47
CA ILE A 8 -24.80 -24.75 -33.45
C ILE A 8 -23.56 -23.98 -32.99
N ALA A 9 -23.42 -22.74 -33.45
CA ALA A 9 -22.46 -21.80 -32.89
C ALA A 9 -22.98 -21.33 -31.53
N ALA A 10 -22.40 -21.85 -30.45
CA ALA A 10 -22.63 -21.33 -29.10
C ALA A 10 -21.88 -19.99 -28.96
N CYS A 11 -22.60 -18.88 -29.13
CA CYS A 11 -22.12 -17.57 -28.71
C CYS A 11 -22.00 -17.57 -27.18
N GLY A 12 -20.78 -17.72 -26.67
CA GLY A 12 -20.48 -17.56 -25.25
C GLY A 12 -20.79 -16.14 -24.81
N LEU A 13 -21.82 -15.99 -23.97
CA LEU A 13 -22.13 -14.74 -23.30
C LEU A 13 -21.00 -14.49 -22.28
N ALA A 14 -20.08 -13.59 -22.60
CA ALA A 14 -19.08 -13.13 -21.63
C ALA A 14 -19.83 -12.38 -20.52
N ALA A 15 -20.05 -13.04 -19.38
CA ALA A 15 -20.59 -12.39 -18.21
C ALA A 15 -19.60 -11.31 -17.74
N VAL A 16 -19.99 -10.05 -17.88
CA VAL A 16 -19.23 -8.92 -17.33
C VAL A 16 -19.37 -8.99 -15.81
N ALA A 17 -18.41 -9.64 -15.14
CA ALA A 17 -18.44 -9.83 -13.70
C ALA A 17 -18.34 -8.46 -12.99
N HIS A 18 -19.48 -7.93 -12.54
CA HIS A 18 -19.55 -6.74 -11.67
C HIS A 18 -19.30 -7.13 -10.20
N GLY A 19 -18.15 -7.75 -9.93
CA GLY A 19 -17.80 -8.27 -8.60
C GLY A 19 -16.34 -8.13 -8.23
N HIS A 20 -15.59 -7.29 -8.93
CA HIS A 20 -14.21 -6.97 -8.60
C HIS A 20 -14.09 -6.26 -7.24
N MET A 21 -12.86 -5.98 -6.83
CA MET A 21 -12.54 -5.61 -5.46
C MET A 21 -12.61 -4.09 -5.26
N LEU A 22 -13.27 -3.69 -4.18
CA LEU A 22 -13.43 -2.32 -3.72
C LEU A 22 -12.67 -2.12 -2.42
N LEU A 23 -11.97 -0.99 -2.29
CA LEU A 23 -11.47 -0.52 -1.01
C LEU A 23 -12.64 -0.26 -0.04
N ARG A 24 -12.56 -0.81 1.17
CA ARG A 24 -13.56 -0.61 2.24
C ARG A 24 -12.96 0.12 3.43
N VAL A 25 -11.72 -0.22 3.79
CA VAL A 25 -10.98 0.37 4.92
C VAL A 25 -9.57 0.72 4.44
N PRO A 26 -9.07 1.96 4.61
CA PRO A 26 -9.81 3.13 5.10
C PRO A 26 -11.02 3.47 4.22
N ALA A 27 -11.93 4.29 4.75
CA ALA A 27 -13.12 4.69 4.01
C ALA A 27 -12.71 5.45 2.74
N PRO A 28 -13.11 4.99 1.54
CA PRO A 28 -12.73 5.62 0.29
C PRO A 28 -13.44 6.98 0.10
N TYR A 29 -12.98 7.75 -0.88
CA TYR A 29 -13.76 8.90 -1.36
C TYR A 29 -15.16 8.44 -1.80
N THR A 30 -16.18 9.26 -1.52
CA THR A 30 -17.57 9.08 -1.95
C THR A 30 -17.87 9.77 -3.28
N SER A 31 -17.03 10.73 -3.66
CA SER A 31 -17.00 11.36 -4.98
C SER A 31 -15.55 11.41 -5.45
N PRO A 32 -15.20 10.94 -6.68
CA PRO A 32 -16.08 10.22 -7.60
C PRO A 32 -16.63 8.93 -6.98
N GLN A 33 -17.79 8.47 -7.46
CA GLN A 33 -18.39 7.24 -6.95
C GLN A 33 -17.45 6.06 -7.20
N LEU A 34 -17.08 5.37 -6.12
CA LEU A 34 -16.21 4.20 -6.15
C LEU A 34 -16.73 3.11 -7.08
N GLN A 35 -15.87 2.60 -7.96
CA GLN A 35 -16.18 1.50 -8.89
C GLN A 35 -15.28 0.30 -8.62
N SER A 36 -15.77 -0.90 -8.88
CA SER A 36 -14.99 -2.14 -8.65
C SER A 36 -14.09 -2.50 -9.83
N GLY A 37 -14.42 -2.00 -11.02
CA GLY A 37 -13.65 -2.26 -12.23
C GLY A 37 -12.26 -1.59 -12.24
N PRO A 38 -11.38 -2.06 -13.13
CA PRO A 38 -10.05 -1.46 -13.30
C PRO A 38 -10.14 -0.05 -13.88
N LEU A 39 -9.02 0.66 -13.86
CA LEU A 39 -8.87 1.88 -14.63
C LEU A 39 -8.95 1.60 -16.14
N ASP A 40 -9.39 2.60 -16.88
CA ASP A 40 -9.44 2.54 -18.34
C ASP A 40 -8.01 2.43 -18.90
N PRO A 41 -7.74 1.55 -19.89
CA PRO A 41 -6.42 1.40 -20.48
C PRO A 41 -5.83 2.70 -21.05
N SER A 42 -6.66 3.66 -21.47
CA SER A 42 -6.21 4.99 -21.91
C SER A 42 -5.72 5.88 -20.77
N GLY A 43 -6.01 5.52 -19.52
CA GLY A 43 -5.73 6.34 -18.33
C GLY A 43 -6.66 7.55 -18.18
N SER A 44 -7.77 7.62 -18.93
CA SER A 44 -8.72 8.73 -18.86
C SER A 44 -9.34 8.95 -17.47
N ASN A 45 -9.37 7.91 -16.64
CA ASN A 45 -9.85 7.94 -15.26
C ASN A 45 -8.73 7.75 -14.21
N PHE A 46 -7.46 7.98 -14.60
CA PHE A 46 -6.33 8.00 -13.67
C PHE A 46 -6.06 9.42 -13.14
N PRO A 47 -5.81 9.60 -11.83
CA PRO A 47 -5.83 8.60 -10.75
C PRO A 47 -7.23 8.45 -10.13
N CYS A 48 -7.37 7.48 -9.22
CA CYS A 48 -8.54 7.38 -8.32
C CYS A 48 -9.91 7.22 -8.98
N GLN A 49 -9.98 6.68 -10.21
CA GLN A 49 -11.21 6.55 -11.00
C GLN A 49 -11.89 7.90 -11.32
N ALA A 50 -11.13 8.99 -11.24
CA ALA A 50 -11.62 10.35 -11.44
C ALA A 50 -11.38 10.81 -12.86
N GLN A 51 -12.36 11.51 -13.44
CA GLN A 51 -12.15 12.33 -14.64
C GLN A 51 -11.48 13.65 -14.25
N ALA A 52 -10.83 14.31 -15.21
CA ALA A 52 -10.25 15.64 -14.99
C ALA A 52 -11.34 16.62 -14.48
N GLY A 53 -11.05 17.30 -13.36
CA GLY A 53 -11.98 18.24 -12.72
C GLY A 53 -13.05 17.60 -11.84
N ALA A 54 -13.00 16.28 -11.58
CA ALA A 54 -13.90 15.65 -10.63
C ALA A 54 -13.71 16.21 -9.20
N ALA A 55 -14.82 16.29 -8.47
CA ALA A 55 -14.80 16.59 -7.05
C ALA A 55 -14.31 15.38 -6.26
N PHE A 56 -13.53 15.63 -5.21
CA PHE A 56 -13.08 14.63 -4.26
C PHE A 56 -13.75 14.88 -2.91
N GLU A 57 -14.70 14.03 -2.55
CA GLU A 57 -15.50 14.16 -1.32
C GLU A 57 -15.37 12.92 -0.44
N GLY A 58 -15.30 13.12 0.86
CA GLY A 58 -15.22 12.06 1.84
C GLY A 58 -14.73 12.61 3.18
N THR A 59 -14.95 11.85 4.25
CA THR A 59 -14.44 12.21 5.58
C THR A 59 -13.04 11.61 5.75
N PRO A 60 -11.99 12.42 5.98
CA PRO A 60 -10.66 11.89 6.18
C PRO A 60 -10.59 10.91 7.34
N THR A 61 -9.95 9.75 7.11
CA THR A 61 -9.58 8.85 8.21
C THR A 61 -8.30 9.37 8.87
N GLU A 62 -8.35 9.67 10.17
CA GLU A 62 -7.16 10.09 10.91
C GLU A 62 -6.18 8.93 11.08
N MET A 63 -4.90 9.18 10.77
CA MET A 63 -3.84 8.18 10.88
C MET A 63 -2.59 8.84 11.48
N ALA A 64 -2.25 8.46 12.72
CA ALA A 64 -1.06 8.98 13.36
C ALA A 64 0.21 8.43 12.70
N LYS A 65 1.24 9.24 12.57
CA LYS A 65 2.57 8.79 12.16
C LYS A 65 3.08 7.67 13.08
N GLY A 66 3.71 6.64 12.50
CA GLY A 66 4.14 5.42 13.20
C GLY A 66 3.02 4.44 13.55
N SER A 67 1.76 4.80 13.37
CA SER A 67 0.65 3.91 13.69
C SER A 67 0.45 2.81 12.65
N LYS A 68 0.05 1.63 13.13
CA LYS A 68 -0.46 0.55 12.29
C LYS A 68 -1.88 0.86 11.85
N GLN A 69 -2.12 0.74 10.55
CA GLN A 69 -3.39 0.97 9.89
C GLN A 69 -3.85 -0.32 9.22
N LYS A 70 -5.17 -0.44 9.06
CA LYS A 70 -5.79 -1.59 8.40
C LYS A 70 -6.19 -1.25 6.98
N MET A 71 -6.11 -2.26 6.13
CA MET A 71 -6.56 -2.24 4.75
C MET A 71 -7.51 -3.42 4.53
N GLY A 72 -8.70 -3.15 4.02
CA GLY A 72 -9.74 -4.17 3.84
C GLY A 72 -10.63 -3.89 2.63
N PHE A 73 -11.24 -4.95 2.09
CA PHE A 73 -11.91 -4.91 0.79
C PHE A 73 -13.32 -5.51 0.82
N THR A 74 -14.12 -5.17 -0.19
CA THR A 74 -15.41 -5.78 -0.53
C THR A 74 -15.37 -6.24 -1.99
N GLY A 75 -15.86 -7.44 -2.29
CA GLY A 75 -15.89 -8.01 -3.64
C GLY A 75 -15.67 -9.52 -3.64
N SER A 76 -15.73 -10.12 -4.82
CA SER A 76 -15.56 -11.57 -5.03
C SER A 76 -14.55 -11.92 -6.13
N ALA A 77 -14.34 -11.08 -7.13
CA ALA A 77 -13.38 -11.33 -8.20
C ALA A 77 -11.97 -10.87 -7.81
N VAL A 78 -11.26 -11.75 -7.10
CA VAL A 78 -9.89 -11.52 -6.60
C VAL A 78 -8.79 -11.97 -7.57
N HIS A 79 -9.14 -12.55 -8.73
CA HIS A 79 -8.19 -12.92 -9.80
C HIS A 79 -6.96 -13.75 -9.35
N GLY A 80 -7.16 -14.66 -8.40
CA GLY A 80 -6.06 -15.47 -7.83
C GLY A 80 -5.07 -14.64 -7.01
N GLY A 81 -5.45 -13.44 -6.58
CA GLY A 81 -4.61 -12.46 -5.92
C GLY A 81 -3.87 -11.55 -6.91
N GLY A 82 -2.56 -11.46 -6.74
CA GLY A 82 -1.71 -10.46 -7.37
C GLY A 82 -0.95 -9.65 -6.32
N SER A 83 -0.48 -8.48 -6.75
CA SER A 83 0.33 -7.59 -5.89
C SER A 83 -0.30 -6.21 -5.80
N CYS A 84 -0.13 -5.57 -4.64
CA CYS A 84 -0.69 -4.26 -4.35
C CYS A 84 0.36 -3.30 -3.83
N GLN A 85 0.15 -2.00 -4.05
CA GLN A 85 0.85 -0.95 -3.32
C GLN A 85 -0.15 -0.08 -2.56
N ILE A 86 0.30 0.37 -1.40
CA ILE A 86 -0.34 1.43 -0.62
C ILE A 86 0.57 2.63 -0.76
N SER A 87 0.03 3.74 -1.27
CA SER A 87 0.79 4.95 -1.56
C SER A 87 0.07 6.19 -1.05
N LEU A 88 0.83 7.26 -0.80
CA LEU A 88 0.31 8.56 -0.36
C LEU A 88 0.67 9.65 -1.36
N THR A 89 -0.22 10.63 -1.51
CA THR A 89 0.10 11.94 -2.09
C THR A 89 -0.56 13.03 -1.26
N TYR A 90 0.12 14.17 -1.08
CA TYR A 90 -0.46 15.34 -0.41
C TYR A 90 -1.16 16.29 -1.39
N ASP A 91 -1.11 15.97 -2.70
CA ASP A 91 -1.90 16.68 -3.69
C ASP A 91 -3.39 16.43 -3.45
N ASN A 92 -4.14 17.51 -3.28
CA ASN A 92 -5.56 17.46 -2.98
C ASN A 92 -6.31 18.55 -3.76
N PRO A 93 -7.11 18.19 -4.79
CA PRO A 93 -7.34 16.83 -5.28
C PRO A 93 -6.09 16.25 -6.00
N PRO A 94 -5.92 14.92 -6.02
CA PRO A 94 -4.87 14.29 -6.80
C PRO A 94 -5.15 14.42 -8.30
N THR A 95 -4.08 14.50 -9.10
CA THR A 95 -4.13 14.63 -10.57
C THR A 95 -3.29 13.54 -11.23
N ALA A 96 -3.35 13.44 -12.57
CA ALA A 96 -2.50 12.53 -13.33
C ALA A 96 -1.00 12.86 -13.22
N GLN A 97 -0.65 14.05 -12.73
CA GLN A 97 0.72 14.50 -12.48
C GLN A 97 1.16 14.28 -11.04
N SER A 98 0.24 13.91 -10.14
CA SER A 98 0.54 13.71 -8.74
C SER A 98 1.49 12.53 -8.53
N ALA A 99 2.54 12.77 -7.76
CA ALA A 99 3.44 11.71 -7.33
C ALA A 99 2.79 10.95 -6.15
N PHE A 100 2.47 9.68 -6.37
CA PHE A 100 2.03 8.77 -5.32
C PHE A 100 3.24 8.03 -4.78
N LYS A 101 3.54 8.23 -3.50
CA LYS A 101 4.72 7.72 -2.80
C LYS A 101 4.39 6.45 -2.03
N VAL A 102 5.09 5.36 -2.33
CA VAL A 102 4.84 4.03 -1.79
C VAL A 102 5.24 3.98 -0.31
N ILE A 103 4.28 3.64 0.55
CA ILE A 103 4.52 3.42 1.98
C ILE A 103 4.50 1.93 2.35
N HIS A 104 3.85 1.09 1.55
CA HIS A 104 3.82 -0.36 1.75
C HIS A 104 3.57 -1.10 0.44
N SER A 105 4.27 -2.21 0.22
CA SER A 105 4.04 -3.10 -0.92
C SER A 105 3.68 -4.50 -0.45
N ILE A 106 2.65 -5.09 -1.06
CA ILE A 106 2.24 -6.48 -0.83
C ILE A 106 2.52 -7.25 -2.12
N GLN A 107 3.50 -8.15 -2.06
CA GLN A 107 3.93 -8.97 -3.19
C GLN A 107 3.32 -10.37 -3.07
N GLY A 108 2.31 -10.61 -3.90
CA GLY A 108 1.51 -11.82 -3.89
C GLY A 108 0.42 -11.84 -2.83
N GLY A 109 -0.68 -12.51 -3.17
CA GLY A 109 -1.79 -12.73 -2.25
C GLY A 109 -2.60 -11.48 -1.90
N CYS A 110 -2.56 -10.41 -2.69
CA CYS A 110 -3.44 -9.26 -2.54
C CYS A 110 -4.43 -9.17 -3.72
N PRO A 111 -5.73 -8.92 -3.50
CA PRO A 111 -6.40 -8.66 -2.21
C PRO A 111 -6.90 -9.92 -1.48
N ALA A 112 -6.52 -11.13 -1.92
CA ALA A 112 -6.78 -12.36 -1.19
C ALA A 112 -5.59 -13.32 -1.21
N ARG A 113 -5.22 -13.83 -0.04
CA ARG A 113 -4.10 -14.75 0.19
C ARG A 113 -4.54 -16.21 -0.01
N GLY A 114 -3.65 -16.99 -0.64
CA GLY A 114 -3.82 -18.45 -0.77
C GLY A 114 -5.03 -18.90 -1.59
N VAL A 115 -5.41 -18.13 -2.62
CA VAL A 115 -6.55 -18.44 -3.51
C VAL A 115 -6.07 -18.74 -4.93
N ALA A 116 -6.68 -19.72 -5.58
CA ALA A 116 -6.36 -20.09 -6.97
C ALA A 116 -7.17 -19.31 -8.03
N GLY A 117 -8.24 -18.63 -7.61
CA GLY A 117 -9.18 -17.92 -8.48
C GLY A 117 -10.05 -16.96 -7.68
N ASN A 118 -11.28 -16.72 -8.13
CA ASN A 118 -12.20 -15.79 -7.47
C ASN A 118 -12.76 -16.34 -6.14
N ALA A 119 -13.03 -15.43 -5.20
CA ALA A 119 -13.54 -15.71 -3.86
C ALA A 119 -15.07 -15.65 -3.85
N GLY A 120 -15.71 -16.73 -4.29
CA GLY A 120 -17.17 -16.82 -4.36
C GLY A 120 -17.78 -15.97 -5.48
N ASN A 121 -19.09 -15.71 -5.38
CA ASN A 121 -19.89 -15.03 -6.42
C ASN A 121 -20.70 -13.83 -5.89
N ASP A 122 -20.51 -13.42 -4.64
CA ASP A 122 -21.21 -12.27 -4.06
C ASP A 122 -20.36 -11.01 -4.22
N PRO A 123 -20.77 -10.03 -5.05
CA PRO A 123 -20.02 -8.79 -5.25
C PRO A 123 -19.99 -7.89 -4.01
N ASN A 124 -20.84 -8.14 -3.01
CA ASN A 124 -20.91 -7.36 -1.77
C ASN A 124 -20.27 -8.07 -0.57
N ALA A 125 -19.66 -9.24 -0.78
CA ALA A 125 -18.98 -9.96 0.29
C ALA A 125 -17.77 -9.16 0.79
N GLN A 126 -17.62 -9.07 2.11
CA GLN A 126 -16.37 -8.57 2.68
C GLN A 126 -15.27 -9.60 2.45
N ALA A 127 -14.12 -9.15 1.97
CA ALA A 127 -12.96 -10.02 1.79
C ALA A 127 -12.53 -10.61 3.13
N LYS A 128 -12.16 -11.90 3.12
CA LYS A 128 -11.72 -12.62 4.32
C LYS A 128 -10.43 -12.04 4.92
N ASP A 129 -9.55 -11.52 4.06
CA ASP A 129 -8.22 -11.09 4.44
C ASP A 129 -8.23 -9.58 4.70
N GLU A 130 -7.65 -9.20 5.84
CA GLU A 130 -7.22 -7.84 6.10
C GLU A 130 -5.69 -7.76 5.98
N TYR A 131 -5.20 -6.56 5.67
CA TYR A 131 -3.78 -6.24 5.57
C TYR A 131 -3.45 -5.12 6.54
N GLU A 132 -2.21 -5.09 7.00
CA GLU A 132 -1.69 -4.02 7.85
C GLU A 132 -0.61 -3.24 7.11
N PHE A 133 -0.60 -1.93 7.29
CA PHE A 133 0.51 -1.07 6.88
C PHE A 133 0.82 -0.07 7.99
N THR A 134 1.99 0.57 7.96
CA THR A 134 2.38 1.56 8.96
C THR A 134 2.57 2.91 8.28
N ILE A 135 2.06 3.97 8.88
CA ILE A 135 2.35 5.33 8.41
C ILE A 135 3.80 5.68 8.76
N PRO A 136 4.64 6.11 7.80
CA PRO A 136 6.01 6.54 8.10
C PRO A 136 6.05 7.65 9.17
N GLU A 137 7.05 7.60 10.06
CA GLU A 137 7.19 8.60 11.13
C GLU A 137 7.74 9.95 10.65
N ASP A 138 8.49 9.89 9.55
CA ASP A 138 9.33 10.96 9.02
C ASP A 138 8.66 11.77 7.90
N ILE A 139 7.44 11.44 7.49
CA ILE A 139 6.68 12.25 6.52
C ILE A 139 5.93 13.42 7.20
N PRO A 140 5.55 14.48 6.45
CA PRO A 140 4.80 15.60 6.99
C PRO A 140 3.42 15.20 7.53
N ALA A 141 2.89 15.94 8.50
CA ALA A 141 1.47 15.85 8.83
C ALA A 141 0.61 16.63 7.83
N GLY A 142 -0.67 16.28 7.70
CA GLY A 142 -1.62 16.99 6.84
C GLY A 142 -2.65 16.08 6.19
N ASN A 143 -3.60 16.71 5.49
CA ASN A 143 -4.54 15.99 4.64
C ASN A 143 -3.81 15.41 3.44
N ALA A 144 -4.05 14.14 3.15
CA ALA A 144 -3.47 13.41 2.04
C ALA A 144 -4.50 12.50 1.38
N THR A 145 -4.19 12.07 0.16
CA THR A 145 -4.86 10.96 -0.51
C THR A 145 -4.05 9.69 -0.30
N LEU A 146 -4.69 8.66 0.24
CA LEU A 146 -4.16 7.30 0.23
C LEU A 146 -4.71 6.57 -1.00
N ALA A 147 -3.83 5.90 -1.73
CA ALA A 147 -4.20 5.04 -2.86
C ALA A 147 -3.86 3.58 -2.54
N TRP A 148 -4.86 2.71 -2.71
CA TRP A 148 -4.64 1.29 -2.94
C TRP A 148 -4.58 1.05 -4.45
N SER A 149 -3.48 0.50 -4.93
CA SER A 149 -3.35 0.01 -6.31
C SER A 149 -3.17 -1.51 -6.32
N TRP A 150 -3.71 -2.16 -7.34
CA TRP A 150 -3.65 -3.61 -7.49
C TRP A 150 -3.41 -4.03 -8.95
N LEU A 151 -2.44 -4.92 -9.12
CA LEU A 151 -2.09 -5.61 -10.35
C LEU A 151 -2.52 -7.08 -10.21
N ASN A 152 -3.58 -7.45 -10.93
CA ASN A 152 -4.20 -8.77 -10.83
C ASN A 152 -3.32 -9.87 -11.45
N LYS A 153 -3.25 -11.02 -10.77
CA LYS A 153 -2.45 -12.16 -11.23
C LYS A 153 -3.03 -12.81 -12.49
N ILE A 154 -4.32 -13.14 -12.47
CA ILE A 154 -5.01 -13.89 -13.53
C ILE A 154 -5.99 -12.99 -14.29
N GLY A 155 -6.19 -13.23 -15.58
CA GLY A 155 -7.16 -12.51 -16.43
C GLY A 155 -6.52 -11.44 -17.32
N ASN A 156 -7.27 -10.38 -17.62
CA ASN A 156 -6.75 -9.25 -18.39
C ASN A 156 -5.62 -8.55 -17.62
N ARG A 157 -4.69 -7.91 -18.33
CA ARG A 157 -3.63 -7.13 -17.68
C ARG A 157 -4.19 -5.78 -17.30
N GLU A 158 -4.62 -5.64 -16.05
CA GLU A 158 -5.39 -4.50 -15.58
C GLU A 158 -4.65 -3.73 -14.47
N PHE A 159 -5.11 -2.52 -14.19
CA PHE A 159 -4.62 -1.68 -13.10
C PHE A 159 -5.81 -1.18 -12.29
N TYR A 160 -5.97 -1.68 -11.08
CA TYR A 160 -7.02 -1.23 -10.16
C TYR A 160 -6.47 -0.13 -9.26
N MET A 161 -7.29 0.87 -8.98
CA MET A 161 -6.93 1.95 -8.06
C MET A 161 -8.16 2.51 -7.38
N ASN A 162 -8.20 2.44 -6.04
CA ASN A 162 -9.17 3.18 -5.24
C ASN A 162 -8.44 4.09 -4.26
N CYS A 163 -9.03 5.25 -3.99
CA CYS A 163 -8.43 6.26 -3.14
C CYS A 163 -9.31 6.61 -1.95
N ALA A 164 -8.68 7.02 -0.85
CA ALA A 164 -9.32 7.42 0.39
C ALA A 164 -8.73 8.74 0.89
N PRO A 165 -9.55 9.68 1.40
CA PRO A 165 -9.04 10.82 2.14
C PRO A 165 -8.50 10.35 3.49
N VAL A 166 -7.30 10.80 3.83
CA VAL A 166 -6.67 10.54 5.13
C VAL A 166 -6.12 11.82 5.72
N ALA A 167 -6.03 11.89 7.04
CA ALA A 167 -5.38 12.97 7.76
C ALA A 167 -4.20 12.39 8.54
N ILE A 168 -2.98 12.67 8.09
CA ILE A 168 -1.76 12.23 8.75
C ILE A 168 -1.51 13.16 9.95
N THR A 169 -1.43 12.62 11.16
CA THR A 169 -1.30 13.40 12.40
C THR A 169 0.01 13.13 13.14
N GLY A 170 0.44 14.11 13.93
CA GLY A 170 1.69 14.10 14.69
C GLY A 170 2.65 15.23 14.28
N ASP A 171 3.72 15.43 15.04
CA ASP A 171 4.65 16.55 14.82
C ASP A 171 5.90 16.15 14.00
N GLY A 172 6.49 17.11 13.30
CA GLY A 172 7.73 16.92 12.52
C GLY A 172 7.52 16.18 11.20
N GLY A 173 8.62 15.63 10.66
CA GLY A 173 8.69 15.05 9.32
C GLY A 173 9.01 16.09 8.24
N SER A 174 9.37 15.63 7.04
CA SER A 174 9.83 16.53 5.98
C SER A 174 9.43 16.08 4.58
N GLU A 175 9.31 17.03 3.66
CA GLU A 175 9.02 16.74 2.26
C GLU A 175 10.13 15.90 1.61
N GLU A 176 11.38 16.06 2.06
CA GLU A 176 12.50 15.24 1.59
C GLU A 176 12.32 13.77 1.96
N ALA A 177 11.82 13.46 3.17
CA ALA A 177 11.53 12.09 3.59
C ALA A 177 10.40 11.48 2.75
N LEU A 178 9.34 12.24 2.48
CA LEU A 178 8.26 11.84 1.56
C LEU A 178 8.79 11.59 0.15
N ASN A 179 9.62 12.50 -0.37
CA ASN A 179 10.16 12.42 -1.73
C ASN A 179 11.20 11.30 -1.90
N ALA A 180 11.85 10.88 -0.81
CA ALA A 180 12.75 9.72 -0.79
C ALA A 180 12.02 8.37 -0.86
N LEU A 181 10.70 8.34 -0.62
CA LEU A 181 9.90 7.14 -0.88
C LEU A 181 9.79 6.89 -2.39
N PRO A 182 9.74 5.63 -2.83
CA PRO A 182 9.57 5.32 -4.25
C PRO A 182 8.24 5.82 -4.80
N ASP A 183 8.23 6.15 -6.09
CA ASP A 183 6.98 6.36 -6.81
C ASP A 183 6.23 5.04 -7.00
N MET A 184 4.90 5.10 -6.93
CA MET A 184 4.01 3.97 -7.19
C MET A 184 4.20 3.46 -8.61
N LEU A 185 4.28 2.14 -8.76
CA LEU A 185 4.31 1.51 -10.07
C LEU A 185 2.97 1.75 -10.76
N VAL A 186 3.02 2.34 -11.95
CA VAL A 186 1.88 2.40 -12.88
C VAL A 186 2.18 1.50 -14.06
N ALA A 187 1.32 0.53 -14.31
CA ALA A 187 1.49 -0.44 -15.39
C ALA A 187 0.15 -0.70 -16.08
N ASN A 188 0.20 -1.34 -17.25
CA ASN A 188 -0.95 -1.77 -18.05
C ASN A 188 -1.79 -0.63 -18.68
N ILE A 189 -1.87 0.55 -18.07
CA ILE A 189 -2.54 1.75 -18.59
C ILE A 189 -1.56 2.74 -19.26
N ALA A 190 -2.06 3.64 -20.10
CA ALA A 190 -1.23 4.58 -20.87
C ALA A 190 -0.31 5.48 -20.02
N PRO A 191 -0.71 5.99 -18.82
CA PRO A 191 0.20 6.71 -17.93
C PRO A 191 1.42 5.91 -17.47
N GLY A 192 1.36 4.57 -17.49
CA GLY A 192 2.50 3.68 -17.23
C GLY A 192 3.41 3.44 -18.43
N GLY A 193 3.14 4.09 -19.57
CA GLY A 193 3.92 3.93 -20.80
C GLY A 193 3.93 2.48 -21.31
N ASP A 194 5.14 1.97 -21.56
CA ASP A 194 5.38 0.61 -22.02
C ASP A 194 5.49 -0.41 -20.86
N CYS A 195 5.32 0.01 -19.60
CA CYS A 195 5.33 -0.90 -18.47
C CYS A 195 4.11 -1.82 -18.47
N LYS A 196 4.34 -3.12 -18.63
CA LYS A 196 3.32 -4.18 -18.70
C LYS A 196 3.60 -5.30 -17.72
N THR A 197 2.52 -5.84 -17.17
CA THR A 197 2.55 -7.05 -16.34
C THR A 197 2.36 -8.31 -17.18
N THR A 198 2.84 -9.43 -16.66
CA THR A 198 2.63 -10.76 -17.25
C THR A 198 1.54 -11.50 -16.49
N GLU A 199 0.71 -12.29 -17.19
CA GLU A 199 -0.29 -13.13 -16.55
C GLU A 199 0.33 -14.31 -15.78
N GLY A 200 -0.30 -14.68 -14.66
CA GLY A 200 0.06 -15.87 -13.88
C GLY A 200 1.19 -15.64 -12.88
N VAL A 201 1.73 -14.43 -12.81
CA VAL A 201 2.74 -14.03 -11.81
C VAL A 201 2.19 -12.99 -10.85
N ASP A 202 2.65 -13.06 -9.62
CA ASP A 202 2.50 -12.00 -8.63
C ASP A 202 3.63 -10.98 -8.88
N ILE A 203 3.30 -9.69 -9.02
CA ILE A 203 4.30 -8.69 -9.41
C ILE A 203 5.30 -8.45 -8.27
N GLU A 204 6.58 -8.66 -8.58
CA GLU A 204 7.71 -8.18 -7.80
C GLU A 204 7.98 -6.74 -8.21
N PHE A 205 7.66 -5.79 -7.33
CA PHE A 205 7.81 -4.37 -7.64
C PHE A 205 9.29 -4.00 -7.81
N PRO A 206 9.67 -3.26 -8.86
CA PRO A 206 11.05 -2.79 -9.04
C PRO A 206 11.52 -1.90 -7.88
N ASN A 207 10.63 -1.06 -7.34
CA ASN A 207 10.90 -0.22 -6.18
C ASN A 207 9.79 -0.42 -5.11
N PRO A 208 9.91 -1.46 -4.26
CA PRO A 208 8.84 -1.82 -3.32
C PRO A 208 8.80 -0.93 -2.07
N GLY A 209 9.82 -0.09 -1.86
CA GLY A 209 10.00 0.69 -0.63
C GLY A 209 10.61 -0.14 0.51
N LYS A 210 10.63 0.43 1.71
CA LYS A 210 11.20 -0.21 2.91
C LYS A 210 10.26 -1.19 3.60
N SER A 211 8.95 -1.09 3.36
CA SER A 211 7.92 -1.90 3.99
C SER A 211 7.30 -2.84 2.97
N VAL A 212 7.64 -4.12 3.07
CA VAL A 212 7.23 -5.15 2.09
C VAL A 212 6.65 -6.35 2.81
N GLU A 213 5.40 -6.69 2.49
CA GLU A 213 4.81 -7.99 2.79
C GLU A 213 5.01 -8.91 1.59
N ASN A 214 5.78 -9.98 1.75
CA ASN A 214 5.95 -11.00 0.72
C ASN A 214 5.28 -12.28 1.19
N ASN A 215 4.15 -12.62 0.56
CA ASN A 215 3.34 -13.77 0.96
C ASN A 215 3.83 -15.10 0.33
N GLY A 216 4.94 -15.06 -0.40
CA GLY A 216 5.34 -16.17 -1.25
C GLY A 216 4.40 -16.33 -2.44
N GLY A 217 4.92 -16.82 -3.56
CA GLY A 217 4.14 -16.92 -4.80
C GLY A 217 5.05 -17.05 -6.01
N ASN A 218 4.43 -17.13 -7.19
CA ASN A 218 5.14 -17.11 -8.45
C ASN A 218 5.48 -15.66 -8.78
N LEU A 219 6.55 -15.13 -8.18
CA LEU A 219 6.95 -13.74 -8.37
C LEU A 219 7.53 -13.52 -9.77
N GLY A 220 7.14 -12.41 -10.39
CA GLY A 220 7.67 -11.98 -11.69
C GLY A 220 7.81 -10.46 -11.76
N LYS A 221 8.86 -10.00 -12.42
CA LYS A 221 9.07 -8.57 -12.67
C LYS A 221 8.19 -8.10 -13.83
N PRO A 222 7.69 -6.85 -13.79
CA PRO A 222 7.03 -6.28 -14.95
C PRO A 222 8.04 -6.03 -16.08
N VAL A 223 7.55 -5.91 -17.31
CA VAL A 223 8.34 -5.75 -18.54
C VAL A 223 8.16 -4.34 -19.10
N GLY A 224 9.23 -3.75 -19.65
CA GLY A 224 9.24 -2.38 -20.16
C GLY A 224 9.91 -1.40 -19.18
N ASN A 225 9.70 -0.10 -19.38
CA ASN A 225 10.23 0.93 -18.49
C ASN A 225 9.33 1.14 -17.27
N CYS A 226 9.52 0.32 -16.26
CA CYS A 226 8.70 0.29 -15.04
C CYS A 226 9.30 1.10 -13.88
N GLY A 227 10.02 2.18 -14.18
CA GLY A 227 10.57 3.09 -13.16
C GLY A 227 11.70 2.50 -12.31
N GLY A 228 12.33 1.39 -12.73
CA GLY A 228 13.40 0.68 -12.00
C GLY A 228 14.74 1.43 -11.85
N GLY A 229 14.74 2.76 -11.90
CA GLY A 229 15.91 3.62 -11.73
C GLY A 229 15.98 4.26 -10.34
N ALA A 230 16.81 3.68 -9.47
CA ALA A 230 17.43 4.24 -8.27
C ALA A 230 16.52 4.97 -7.24
N ALA A 231 16.08 4.24 -6.21
CA ALA A 231 16.18 4.77 -4.85
C ALA A 231 17.59 4.46 -4.31
N ALA A 232 18.43 5.49 -4.23
CA ALA A 232 19.72 5.38 -3.55
C ALA A 232 19.50 5.13 -2.05
N GLY A 233 20.08 4.06 -1.51
CA GLY A 233 20.31 3.91 -0.07
C GLY A 233 20.02 2.53 0.51
N GLY A 234 21.08 1.73 0.66
CA GLY A 234 21.12 0.61 1.61
C GLY A 234 21.47 -0.73 1.01
N ALA A 235 22.77 -1.00 0.88
CA ALA A 235 23.28 -2.36 0.71
C ALA A 235 22.90 -3.20 1.95
N GLY A 236 21.88 -4.04 1.82
CA GLY A 236 21.60 -5.10 2.78
C GLY A 236 22.53 -6.28 2.53
N SER A 237 23.73 -6.25 3.12
CA SER A 237 24.60 -7.42 3.19
C SER A 237 24.00 -8.45 4.15
N GLY A 238 23.29 -9.44 3.63
CA GLY A 238 22.90 -10.63 4.38
C GLY A 238 24.12 -11.53 4.63
N ALA A 239 24.88 -11.27 5.69
CA ALA A 239 25.91 -12.18 6.17
C ALA A 239 25.26 -13.23 7.10
N GLY A 240 25.35 -14.50 6.70
CA GLY A 240 24.91 -15.65 7.47
C GLY A 240 25.67 -15.77 8.79
N SER A 241 24.94 -15.97 9.89
CA SER A 241 25.51 -16.25 11.21
C SER A 241 25.83 -17.74 11.31
N GLY A 242 27.10 -18.10 11.16
CA GLY A 242 27.66 -19.39 11.56
C GLY A 242 28.25 -19.29 12.97
N ALA A 243 27.89 -20.24 13.83
CA ALA A 243 28.36 -20.35 15.20
C ALA A 243 29.86 -20.71 15.28
N GLY A 244 30.54 -20.22 16.33
CA GLY A 244 31.90 -20.61 16.66
C GLY A 244 32.34 -20.07 18.03
N SER A 245 32.38 -20.96 19.02
CA SER A 245 32.84 -20.73 20.39
C SER A 245 34.34 -20.40 20.48
N GLY A 246 34.74 -19.59 21.46
CA GLY A 246 36.15 -19.37 21.80
C GLY A 246 36.34 -18.50 23.05
N SER A 247 36.68 -19.16 24.15
CA SER A 247 36.95 -18.66 25.51
C SER A 247 38.17 -17.74 25.67
N GLY A 248 38.13 -16.82 26.63
CA GLY A 248 39.30 -16.14 27.17
C GLY A 248 38.96 -15.11 28.25
N ALA A 249 39.13 -15.48 29.52
CA ALA A 249 38.90 -14.66 30.70
C ALA A 249 40.04 -13.66 30.98
N ALA A 250 39.72 -12.49 31.53
CA ALA A 250 40.53 -11.82 32.55
C ALA A 250 39.69 -10.75 33.29
N ALA A 251 39.94 -10.65 34.59
CA ALA A 251 39.10 -10.05 35.62
C ALA A 251 39.26 -8.53 35.79
N SER A 252 38.28 -7.88 36.42
CA SER A 252 38.41 -7.37 37.80
C SER A 252 37.21 -6.50 38.22
N THR A 253 36.74 -6.76 39.43
CA THR A 253 35.64 -6.10 40.15
C THR A 253 36.00 -4.68 40.60
N PRO A 254 35.01 -3.83 40.91
CA PRO A 254 34.98 -3.31 42.28
C PRO A 254 33.61 -3.38 42.97
N ALA A 255 33.71 -3.38 44.29
CA ALA A 255 32.67 -3.64 45.28
C ALA A 255 31.71 -2.45 45.51
N ALA A 256 30.52 -2.79 46.03
CA ALA A 256 29.57 -1.85 46.63
C ALA A 256 29.68 -1.83 48.17
N GLY A 257 29.46 -0.64 48.75
CA GLY A 257 29.20 -0.38 50.17
C GLY A 257 29.07 1.14 50.37
N ALA A 258 27.86 1.71 50.55
CA ALA A 258 27.15 1.96 51.82
C ALA A 258 27.92 2.92 52.76
N ALA A 259 27.40 4.00 53.35
CA ALA A 259 26.04 4.51 53.56
C ALA A 259 26.07 5.98 54.09
N ALA A 260 24.89 6.62 54.03
CA ALA A 260 24.27 7.63 54.91
C ALA A 260 25.01 8.91 55.36
N ALA A 261 24.35 10.08 55.18
CA ALA A 261 23.70 10.81 56.29
C ALA A 261 22.97 12.11 55.82
N THR A 262 21.67 12.13 56.13
CA THR A 262 20.74 13.23 56.49
C THR A 262 21.21 14.69 56.57
N SER A 263 20.41 15.61 56.00
CA SER A 263 19.66 16.65 56.77
C SER A 263 18.66 17.42 55.88
N ALA A 264 17.53 17.79 56.47
CA ALA A 264 16.29 18.28 55.84
C ALA A 264 16.21 19.85 55.77
N PRO A 265 15.04 20.51 55.64
CA PRO A 265 14.72 21.38 54.51
C PRO A 265 14.64 22.88 54.87
N VAL A 266 14.65 23.76 53.85
CA VAL A 266 14.18 25.15 54.02
C VAL A 266 13.18 25.50 52.93
N VAL A 267 11.95 25.76 53.40
CA VAL A 267 10.86 26.42 52.68
C VAL A 267 11.00 27.94 52.81
N ARG A 268 10.82 28.66 51.70
CA ARG A 268 10.30 30.04 51.55
C ARG A 268 10.36 30.35 50.04
N GLY A 269 9.35 30.79 49.31
CA GLY A 269 8.02 31.30 49.62
C GLY A 269 7.70 32.42 48.62
N ARG A 270 6.46 32.39 48.11
CA ARG A 270 5.64 33.49 47.52
C ARG A 270 5.53 33.64 46.00
N ARG A 271 4.28 33.96 45.67
CA ARG A 271 3.56 34.12 44.40
C ARG A 271 3.92 35.41 43.68
N ALA A 272 3.70 35.45 42.37
CA ALA A 272 2.96 36.54 41.72
C ALA A 272 2.38 36.07 40.37
N SER A 273 1.05 36.12 40.26
CA SER A 273 0.26 36.20 39.03
C SER A 273 0.52 37.53 38.32
N TRP A 274 0.44 37.60 36.99
CA TRP A 274 -0.27 38.66 36.25
C TRP A 274 -0.66 38.19 34.85
N GLN A 275 -1.89 38.55 34.48
CA GLN A 275 -2.52 38.45 33.16
C GLN A 275 -1.95 39.53 32.22
N SER A 276 -1.80 39.20 30.94
CA SER A 276 -2.19 39.94 29.72
C SER A 276 -1.47 39.32 28.54
#